data_AF-A0AAX6MFL5-F1
#
_entry.id   AF-A0AAX6MFL5-F1
#
_cell.length_a   1.000
_cell.length_b   1.000
_cell.length_c   1.000
_cell.angle_alpha   90.00
_cell.angle_beta   90.00
_cell.angle_gamma   90.00
#
_symmetry.space_group_name_H-M   'P 1'
#
loop_
_entity.id
_entity.type
_entity.pdbx_description
1 polymer ?
#
loop_
_entity_poly.entity_id
_entity_poly.type
_entity_poly.pdbx_seq_one_letter_code
_entity_poly.pdbx_strand_id
1 'polypeptide(L)'
;MKYFTTVVSTLASVGFVRAHVAAFTKGMYCLNGTEPGVENLNTNSVVNPLFQLPKNQWWMQHDRGCDSEQVAPSPGDFLELPAGGSFTVELASNRAQSTLSYDGKFTSEWPDGKDHPEDWHSPSPDTCLNANPDQAGGAMHTRNESTAAGTAFAISYNSDLSKVTMENLVVFTVLEQYVLRRDE
;
A
#
# COMPACT_ATOMS: atom_id res chain seq x y z
N MET A 1 38.42 -10.10 -47.06
CA MET A 1 37.02 -10.29 -46.63
C MET A 1 36.99 -9.99 -45.13
N LYS A 2 36.52 -8.79 -44.73
CA LYS A 2 36.53 -8.34 -43.33
C LYS A 2 35.20 -8.73 -42.69
N TYR A 3 35.25 -9.58 -41.67
CA TYR A 3 34.08 -9.99 -40.89
C TYR A 3 33.58 -8.80 -40.07
N PHE A 4 32.37 -8.35 -40.34
CA PHE A 4 31.65 -7.39 -39.51
C PHE A 4 30.92 -8.18 -38.42
N THR A 5 31.35 -8.03 -37.17
CA THR A 5 30.66 -8.57 -36.00
C THR A 5 29.61 -7.56 -35.56
N THR A 6 28.34 -7.82 -35.84
CA THR A 6 27.22 -7.01 -35.35
C THR A 6 26.94 -7.39 -33.89
N VAL A 7 27.19 -6.49 -32.95
CA VAL A 7 26.77 -6.63 -31.55
C VAL A 7 25.31 -6.17 -31.45
N VAL A 8 24.40 -7.11 -31.19
CA VAL A 8 23.01 -6.79 -30.85
C VAL A 8 22.94 -6.46 -29.36
N SER A 9 22.77 -5.18 -29.02
CA SER A 9 22.44 -4.78 -27.65
C SER A 9 20.93 -4.92 -27.44
N THR A 10 20.52 -5.98 -26.74
CA THR A 10 19.16 -6.09 -26.18
C THR A 10 19.02 -5.10 -25.03
N LEU A 11 18.30 -4.01 -25.27
CA LEU A 11 17.85 -3.08 -24.23
C LEU A 11 16.73 -3.78 -23.44
N ALA A 12 17.05 -4.33 -22.28
CA ALA A 12 16.04 -4.86 -21.37
C ALA A 12 15.22 -3.68 -20.83
N SER A 13 13.99 -3.50 -21.32
CA SER A 13 13.02 -2.58 -20.76
C SER A 13 12.62 -3.09 -19.38
N VAL A 14 13.33 -2.67 -18.34
CA VAL A 14 12.90 -2.88 -16.96
C VAL A 14 11.69 -1.96 -16.74
N GLY A 15 10.48 -2.50 -16.87
CA GLY A 15 9.28 -1.79 -16.48
C GLY A 15 9.33 -1.51 -14.99
N PHE A 16 9.44 -0.24 -14.61
CA PHE A 16 9.28 0.17 -13.22
C PHE A 16 7.80 -0.04 -12.85
N VAL A 17 7.50 -1.12 -12.15
CA VAL A 17 6.22 -1.28 -11.46
C VAL A 17 6.10 -0.16 -10.43
N ARG A 18 5.08 0.69 -10.57
CA ARG A 18 4.90 1.90 -9.75
C ARG A 18 3.66 1.82 -8.88
N ALA A 19 3.37 0.61 -8.39
CA ALA A 19 2.12 0.22 -7.77
C ALA A 19 2.24 -0.18 -6.30
N HIS A 20 2.09 0.81 -5.44
CA HIS A 20 2.48 0.73 -4.05
C HIS A 20 1.42 1.45 -3.23
N VAL A 21 0.65 0.70 -2.45
CA VAL A 21 -0.39 1.23 -1.55
C VAL A 21 -0.30 0.47 -0.22
N ALA A 22 -0.56 1.17 0.87
CA ALA A 22 -0.77 0.58 2.18
C ALA A 22 -1.97 1.22 2.88
N ALA A 23 -2.51 0.50 3.86
CA ALA A 23 -3.49 1.00 4.79
C ALA A 23 -2.78 1.79 5.91
N PHE A 24 -2.96 3.10 5.92
CA PHE A 24 -2.44 4.01 6.94
C PHE A 24 -3.45 4.19 8.07
N THR A 25 -3.05 3.83 9.28
CA THR A 25 -3.86 3.97 10.51
C THR A 25 -2.95 4.21 11.72
N LYS A 26 -3.47 4.86 12.77
CA LYS A 26 -2.69 5.19 13.98
C LYS A 26 -2.08 3.95 14.65
N GLY A 27 -2.82 2.84 14.67
CA GLY A 27 -2.40 1.59 15.32
C GLY A 27 -1.50 0.70 14.47
N MET A 28 -0.97 1.16 13.33
CA MET A 28 -0.09 0.34 12.50
C MET A 28 1.36 0.39 12.99
N TYR A 29 2.07 -0.70 12.81
CA TYR A 29 3.53 -0.67 12.88
C TYR A 29 4.10 0.07 11.66
N CYS A 30 5.28 0.67 11.83
CA CYS A 30 5.95 1.46 10.79
C CYS A 30 5.17 2.68 10.28
N LEU A 31 4.21 3.21 11.04
CA LEU A 31 3.52 4.46 10.67
C LEU A 31 4.54 5.57 10.39
N ASN A 32 5.57 5.67 11.22
CA ASN A 32 6.65 6.65 11.12
C ASN A 32 7.79 6.24 10.16
N GLY A 33 7.65 5.13 9.45
CA GLY A 33 8.72 4.48 8.69
C GLY A 33 9.45 3.42 9.51
N THR A 34 10.56 2.95 8.96
CA THR A 34 11.31 1.79 9.47
C THR A 34 12.53 2.19 10.30
N GLU A 35 12.81 3.48 10.44
CA GLU A 35 13.95 3.99 11.19
C GLU A 35 13.52 4.30 12.64
N PRO A 36 14.08 3.60 13.64
CA PRO A 36 13.74 3.80 15.04
C PRO A 36 13.91 5.24 15.52
N GLY A 37 12.91 5.78 16.20
CA GLY A 37 12.95 7.12 16.79
C GLY A 37 12.85 8.28 15.80
N VAL A 38 12.65 8.00 14.51
CA VAL A 38 12.45 9.03 13.47
C VAL A 38 10.99 9.06 13.07
N GLU A 39 10.36 10.22 13.20
CA GLU A 39 9.05 10.47 12.61
C GLU A 39 9.20 10.91 11.15
N ASN A 40 9.09 9.96 10.23
CA ASN A 40 9.07 10.28 8.80
C ASN A 40 7.63 10.45 8.30
N LEU A 41 7.17 11.72 8.27
CA LEU A 41 5.86 12.11 7.75
C LEU A 41 5.69 11.84 6.23
N ASN A 42 6.79 11.60 5.50
CA ASN A 42 6.79 11.35 4.06
C ASN A 42 7.29 9.93 3.71
N THR A 43 7.03 8.97 4.59
CA THR A 43 7.46 7.59 4.40
C THR A 43 6.61 6.84 3.37
N ASN A 44 7.26 6.01 2.57
CA ASN A 44 6.67 5.02 1.69
C ASN A 44 7.24 3.61 1.98
N SER A 45 7.80 3.36 3.16
CA SER A 45 8.45 2.08 3.46
C SER A 45 7.47 0.90 3.42
N VAL A 46 6.22 1.11 3.86
CA VAL A 46 5.21 0.04 4.03
C VAL A 46 4.44 -0.30 2.76
N VAL A 47 4.58 0.49 1.70
CA VAL A 47 3.78 0.36 0.48
C VAL A 47 4.39 -0.61 -0.54
N ASN A 48 5.62 -1.07 -0.31
CA ASN A 48 6.31 -2.03 -1.17
C ASN A 48 5.65 -3.42 -1.10
N PRO A 49 5.29 -4.01 -2.26
CA PRO A 49 4.65 -5.31 -2.30
C PRO A 49 5.59 -6.39 -1.76
N LEU A 50 4.99 -7.38 -1.08
CA LEU A 50 5.70 -8.54 -0.54
C LEU A 50 5.63 -9.68 -1.56
N PHE A 51 6.66 -9.83 -2.38
CA PHE A 51 6.66 -10.78 -3.50
C PHE A 51 7.89 -11.70 -3.46
N GLN A 52 7.69 -13.01 -3.67
CA GLN A 52 8.75 -14.02 -3.66
C GLN A 52 9.61 -14.05 -2.38
N LEU A 53 9.04 -13.64 -1.26
CA LEU A 53 9.67 -13.69 0.05
C LEU A 53 9.30 -14.99 0.79
N PRO A 54 10.19 -15.56 1.63
CA PRO A 54 9.81 -16.61 2.57
C PRO A 54 8.90 -16.04 3.69
N LYS A 55 8.13 -16.92 4.37
CA LYS A 55 7.17 -16.51 5.43
C LYS A 55 7.78 -15.62 6.49
N ASN A 56 8.98 -15.93 6.96
CA ASN A 56 9.70 -15.13 7.96
C ASN A 56 10.20 -13.76 7.45
N GLN A 57 9.93 -13.39 6.21
CA GLN A 57 10.27 -12.07 5.65
C GLN A 57 9.01 -11.28 5.30
N TRP A 58 8.00 -11.90 4.69
CA TRP A 58 6.76 -11.17 4.39
C TRP A 58 5.81 -11.05 5.57
N TRP A 59 5.86 -11.98 6.54
CA TRP A 59 4.97 -11.93 7.69
C TRP A 59 5.19 -10.62 8.46
N MET A 60 4.10 -9.87 8.67
CA MET A 60 4.13 -8.55 9.33
C MET A 60 5.16 -7.57 8.72
N GLN A 61 5.48 -7.71 7.43
CA GLN A 61 6.52 -6.92 6.74
C GLN A 61 7.88 -6.96 7.47
N HIS A 62 8.30 -8.14 7.93
CA HIS A 62 9.58 -8.34 8.62
C HIS A 62 10.80 -7.96 7.77
N ASP A 63 10.74 -8.08 6.43
CA ASP A 63 11.82 -7.72 5.49
C ASP A 63 12.36 -6.30 5.68
N ARG A 64 11.52 -5.42 6.24
CA ARG A 64 11.84 -4.02 6.54
C ARG A 64 11.72 -3.67 8.02
N GLY A 65 11.62 -4.68 8.90
CA GLY A 65 11.64 -4.52 10.36
C GLY A 65 10.36 -4.00 11.00
N CYS A 66 9.21 -4.08 10.31
CA CYS A 66 7.94 -3.54 10.81
C CYS A 66 7.26 -4.38 11.89
N ASP A 67 7.83 -5.50 12.30
CA ASP A 67 7.36 -6.28 13.44
C ASP A 67 8.21 -6.04 14.71
N SER A 68 9.08 -5.04 14.69
CA SER A 68 9.91 -4.69 15.85
C SER A 68 9.25 -3.66 16.76
N GLU A 69 9.50 -3.79 18.07
CA GLU A 69 9.02 -2.85 19.11
C GLU A 69 9.50 -1.40 18.90
N GLN A 70 10.58 -1.21 18.14
CA GLN A 70 11.16 0.12 17.88
C GLN A 70 10.32 0.97 16.92
N VAL A 71 9.44 0.32 16.15
CA VAL A 71 8.53 0.95 15.19
C VAL A 71 7.06 0.58 15.46
N ALA A 72 6.80 0.09 16.67
CA ALA A 72 5.45 -0.16 17.16
C ALA A 72 4.65 1.15 17.28
N PRO A 73 3.31 1.09 17.16
CA PRO A 73 2.45 2.24 17.45
C PRO A 73 2.65 2.73 18.89
N SER A 74 2.42 4.03 19.13
CA SER A 74 2.55 4.59 20.48
C SER A 74 1.51 4.00 21.42
N PRO A 75 1.78 3.90 22.74
CA PRO A 75 0.79 3.45 23.70
C PRO A 75 -0.50 4.28 23.62
N GLY A 76 -1.63 3.60 23.36
CA GLY A 76 -2.93 4.24 23.21
C GLY A 76 -3.34 4.52 21.75
N ASP A 77 -2.43 4.36 20.78
CA ASP A 77 -2.78 4.44 19.36
C ASP A 77 -3.32 3.09 18.86
N PHE A 78 -4.62 3.06 18.57
CA PHE A 78 -5.32 1.90 18.04
C PHE A 78 -6.16 2.27 16.82
N LEU A 79 -6.41 1.27 15.96
CA LEU A 79 -7.55 1.33 15.03
C LEU A 79 -8.80 0.90 15.79
N GLU A 80 -9.72 1.83 16.04
CA GLU A 80 -10.96 1.55 16.74
C GLU A 80 -11.97 0.84 15.83
N LEU A 81 -12.52 -0.28 16.30
CA LEU A 81 -13.47 -1.12 15.56
C LEU A 81 -14.83 -1.13 16.29
N PRO A 82 -15.76 -0.21 15.96
CA PRO A 82 -17.07 -0.17 16.60
C PRO A 82 -17.90 -1.39 16.19
N ALA A 83 -18.35 -2.17 17.17
CA ALA A 83 -19.16 -3.36 16.91
C ALA A 83 -20.48 -2.99 16.22
N GLY A 84 -20.73 -3.57 15.04
CA GLY A 84 -21.89 -3.26 14.20
C GLY A 84 -21.87 -1.87 13.56
N GLY A 85 -20.77 -1.13 13.71
CA GLY A 85 -20.55 0.17 13.07
C GLY A 85 -19.64 0.06 11.85
N SER A 86 -19.26 1.23 11.35
CA SER A 86 -18.28 1.40 10.28
C SER A 86 -17.01 2.04 10.84
N PHE A 87 -15.89 1.76 10.19
CA PHE A 87 -14.61 2.42 10.45
C PHE A 87 -13.97 2.76 9.10
N THR A 88 -13.14 3.80 9.10
CA THR A 88 -12.46 4.28 7.89
C THR A 88 -10.96 4.12 8.08
N VAL A 89 -10.30 3.63 7.04
CA VAL A 89 -8.84 3.57 6.95
C VAL A 89 -8.42 4.15 5.62
N GLU A 90 -7.32 4.91 5.61
CA GLU A 90 -6.84 5.58 4.41
C GLU A 90 -5.87 4.69 3.65
N LEU A 91 -6.18 4.41 2.39
CA LEU A 91 -5.27 3.74 1.47
C LEU A 91 -4.45 4.80 0.75
N ALA A 92 -3.12 4.76 0.89
CA ALA A 92 -2.23 5.75 0.27
C ALA A 92 -0.92 5.13 -0.22
N SER A 93 -0.26 5.82 -1.16
CA SER A 93 1.04 5.43 -1.73
C SER A 93 2.22 5.97 -0.90
N ASN A 94 1.94 6.91 -0.02
CA ASN A 94 2.86 7.50 0.92
C ASN A 94 2.06 8.02 2.12
N ARG A 95 2.62 7.97 3.33
CA ARG A 95 1.98 8.52 4.53
C ARG A 95 1.60 10.00 4.35
N ALA A 96 2.41 10.77 3.64
CA ALA A 96 2.15 12.18 3.33
C ALA A 96 0.79 12.42 2.69
N GLN A 97 0.26 11.43 1.97
CA GLN A 97 -1.00 11.46 1.24
C GLN A 97 -2.18 10.94 2.09
N SER A 98 -1.97 10.76 3.39
CA SER A 98 -3.00 10.46 4.38
C SER A 98 -3.17 11.62 5.36
N THR A 99 -4.28 11.64 6.12
CA THR A 99 -4.49 12.65 7.17
C THR A 99 -3.52 12.49 8.36
N LEU A 100 -2.77 11.39 8.43
CA LEU A 100 -1.78 11.12 9.47
C LEU A 100 -0.45 11.85 9.27
N SER A 101 -0.36 12.74 8.28
CA SER A 101 0.81 13.56 7.98
C SER A 101 0.42 14.95 7.50
N TYR A 102 1.25 15.95 7.86
CA TYR A 102 1.14 17.33 7.36
C TYR A 102 -0.29 17.92 7.44
N ASP A 103 -1.05 17.55 8.47
CA ASP A 103 -2.46 17.95 8.65
C ASP A 103 -3.33 17.67 7.42
N GLY A 104 -3.04 16.59 6.69
CA GLY A 104 -3.76 16.19 5.48
C GLY A 104 -3.49 17.05 4.24
N LYS A 105 -2.47 17.92 4.28
CA LYS A 105 -2.19 18.86 3.18
C LYS A 105 -2.01 18.22 1.80
N PHE A 106 -1.54 16.97 1.73
CA PHE A 106 -1.32 16.25 0.47
C PHE A 106 -2.29 15.10 0.25
N THR A 107 -3.39 15.05 1.01
CA THR A 107 -4.48 14.11 0.74
C THR A 107 -5.25 14.55 -0.49
N SER A 108 -5.71 13.58 -1.26
CA SER A 108 -6.73 13.74 -2.29
C SER A 108 -7.76 12.65 -2.12
N GLU A 109 -8.76 12.62 -2.99
CA GLU A 109 -9.60 11.44 -3.15
C GLU A 109 -8.74 10.20 -3.47
N TRP A 110 -7.69 10.32 -4.27
CA TRP A 110 -6.96 9.14 -4.75
C TRP A 110 -5.72 8.79 -3.91
N PRO A 111 -5.34 7.50 -3.79
CA PRO A 111 -4.18 7.04 -3.01
C PRO A 111 -2.83 7.63 -3.42
N ASP A 112 -2.71 8.25 -4.58
CA ASP A 112 -1.46 8.88 -5.05
C ASP A 112 -1.39 10.40 -4.77
N GLY A 113 -2.34 10.95 -4.02
CA GLY A 113 -2.35 12.36 -3.61
C GLY A 113 -2.60 13.34 -4.75
N LYS A 114 -3.21 12.89 -5.86
CA LYS A 114 -3.49 13.68 -7.06
C LYS A 114 -4.98 13.67 -7.39
N ASP A 115 -5.36 14.67 -8.18
CA ASP A 115 -6.70 14.75 -8.76
C ASP A 115 -6.77 13.87 -10.02
N HIS A 116 -7.80 13.04 -10.10
CA HIS A 116 -8.14 12.25 -11.28
C HIS A 116 -9.63 12.41 -11.62
N PRO A 117 -10.04 12.20 -12.88
CA PRO A 117 -11.46 12.20 -13.26
C PRO A 117 -12.26 11.14 -12.48
N GLU A 118 -13.54 11.39 -12.23
CA GLU A 118 -14.43 10.44 -11.54
C GLU A 118 -14.48 9.07 -12.25
N ASP A 119 -14.45 9.08 -13.59
CA ASP A 119 -14.46 7.89 -14.44
C ASP A 119 -13.05 7.37 -14.77
N TRP A 120 -12.05 7.63 -13.92
CA TRP A 120 -10.65 7.29 -14.24
C TRP A 120 -10.47 5.81 -14.60
N HIS A 121 -9.94 5.61 -15.80
CA HIS A 121 -9.75 4.30 -16.40
C HIS A 121 -8.42 4.23 -17.15
N SER A 122 -7.97 3.01 -17.42
CA SER A 122 -6.80 2.75 -18.25
C SER A 122 -7.07 3.10 -19.72
N PRO A 123 -6.04 3.47 -20.49
CA PRO A 123 -6.21 3.88 -21.89
C PRO A 123 -6.65 2.72 -22.81
N SER A 124 -6.55 1.47 -22.35
CA SER A 124 -7.03 0.30 -23.09
C SER A 124 -7.43 -0.84 -22.15
N PRO A 125 -8.30 -1.77 -22.60
CA PRO A 125 -8.77 -2.88 -21.78
C PRO A 125 -7.67 -3.82 -21.26
N ASP A 126 -6.50 -3.86 -21.92
CA ASP A 126 -5.40 -4.75 -21.56
C ASP A 126 -4.34 -4.07 -20.69
N THR A 127 -4.52 -2.79 -20.34
CA THR A 127 -3.58 -2.00 -19.55
C THR A 127 -4.16 -1.59 -18.21
N CYS A 128 -3.29 -1.24 -17.26
CA CYS A 128 -3.67 -0.70 -15.95
C CYS A 128 -3.63 0.83 -15.96
N LEU A 129 -4.08 1.45 -14.87
CA LEU A 129 -4.14 2.92 -14.74
C LEU A 129 -2.79 3.62 -15.02
N ASN A 130 -1.65 2.99 -14.70
CA ASN A 130 -0.32 3.56 -14.98
C ASN A 130 0.07 3.65 -16.45
N ALA A 131 -0.71 3.04 -17.35
CA ALA A 131 -0.51 3.22 -18.77
C ALA A 131 -1.08 4.55 -19.27
N ASN A 132 -1.82 5.29 -18.44
CA ASN A 132 -2.29 6.63 -18.80
C ASN A 132 -1.10 7.56 -19.13
N PRO A 133 -1.31 8.56 -20.02
CA PRO A 133 -0.22 9.46 -20.44
C PRO A 133 0.47 10.22 -19.30
N ASP A 134 -0.24 10.47 -18.21
CA ASP A 134 0.27 11.08 -16.98
C ASP A 134 1.11 10.13 -16.10
N GLN A 135 1.13 8.83 -16.45
CA GLN A 135 1.73 7.73 -15.69
C GLN A 135 1.24 7.65 -14.23
N ALA A 136 0.06 8.22 -13.94
CA ALA A 136 -0.54 8.18 -12.61
C ALA A 136 -1.28 6.86 -12.38
N GLY A 137 -1.66 6.56 -11.13
CA GLY A 137 -2.44 5.35 -10.84
C GLY A 137 -1.67 4.04 -10.86
N GLY A 138 -0.34 4.12 -11.02
CA GLY A 138 0.58 3.06 -10.66
C GLY A 138 0.16 2.38 -9.39
N ALA A 139 -0.05 3.15 -8.33
CA ALA A 139 -0.45 2.73 -6.99
C ALA A 139 -1.41 1.52 -6.93
N MET A 140 -2.39 1.44 -7.82
CA MET A 140 -3.64 0.71 -7.59
C MET A 140 -3.81 -0.61 -8.37
N HIS A 141 -2.85 -0.99 -9.24
CA HIS A 141 -2.86 -2.29 -9.95
C HIS A 141 -4.24 -2.71 -10.54
N THR A 142 -5.00 -1.75 -11.04
CA THR A 142 -6.35 -1.94 -11.58
C THR A 142 -6.48 -1.20 -12.91
N ARG A 143 -7.56 -1.45 -13.63
CA ARG A 143 -7.92 -0.74 -14.87
C ARG A 143 -8.89 0.40 -14.61
N ASN A 144 -9.78 0.23 -13.64
CA ASN A 144 -10.77 1.19 -13.14
C ASN A 144 -11.37 0.62 -11.83
N GLU A 145 -12.35 1.32 -11.27
CA GLU A 145 -13.00 0.92 -10.01
C GLU A 145 -13.63 -0.47 -10.08
N SER A 146 -14.30 -0.78 -11.19
CA SER A 146 -14.99 -2.07 -11.37
C SER A 146 -14.06 -3.28 -11.46
N THR A 147 -12.77 -3.07 -11.74
CA THR A 147 -11.77 -4.14 -11.83
C THR A 147 -10.88 -4.26 -10.59
N ALA A 148 -11.14 -3.46 -9.53
CA ALA A 148 -10.43 -3.60 -8.27
C ALA A 148 -10.79 -4.95 -7.61
N ALA A 149 -9.78 -5.66 -7.09
CA ALA A 149 -9.95 -7.02 -6.54
C ALA A 149 -10.36 -7.06 -5.05
N GLY A 150 -10.60 -5.90 -4.45
CA GLY A 150 -11.00 -5.76 -3.05
C GLY A 150 -9.86 -5.86 -2.04
N THR A 151 -10.19 -5.55 -0.79
CA THR A 151 -9.29 -5.65 0.37
C THR A 151 -10.05 -6.25 1.56
N ALA A 152 -9.30 -6.69 2.58
CA ALA A 152 -9.87 -7.31 3.77
C ALA A 152 -9.10 -6.89 5.02
N PHE A 153 -9.79 -6.85 6.15
CA PHE A 153 -9.16 -6.78 7.47
C PHE A 153 -9.28 -8.13 8.17
N ALA A 154 -8.16 -8.57 8.73
CA ALA A 154 -8.08 -9.76 9.55
C ALA A 154 -7.71 -9.39 11.00
N ILE A 155 -8.22 -10.16 11.95
CA ILE A 155 -8.01 -9.95 13.38
C ILE A 155 -7.50 -11.23 14.05
N SER A 156 -6.59 -11.06 15.02
CA SER A 156 -6.16 -12.09 15.96
C SER A 156 -6.37 -11.56 17.37
N TYR A 157 -7.00 -12.36 18.24
CA TYR A 157 -7.25 -11.99 19.64
C TYR A 157 -6.02 -12.28 20.51
N ASN A 158 -4.90 -11.64 20.19
CA ASN A 158 -3.64 -11.70 20.96
C ASN A 158 -3.11 -10.29 21.20
N SER A 159 -2.65 -10.03 22.43
CA SER A 159 -2.01 -8.76 22.80
C SER A 159 -0.51 -8.73 22.49
N ASP A 160 0.09 -9.88 22.18
CA ASP A 160 1.51 -10.05 21.89
C ASP A 160 1.66 -10.41 20.41
N LEU A 161 2.30 -9.53 19.64
CA LEU A 161 2.47 -9.70 18.19
C LEU A 161 3.16 -11.02 17.84
N SER A 162 4.09 -11.48 18.69
CA SER A 162 4.83 -12.74 18.46
C SER A 162 3.93 -13.99 18.50
N LYS A 163 2.74 -13.87 19.08
CA LYS A 163 1.72 -14.94 19.13
C LYS A 163 0.71 -14.85 17.98
N VAL A 164 0.75 -13.80 17.16
CA VAL A 164 -0.10 -13.69 15.98
C VAL A 164 0.47 -14.57 14.89
N THR A 165 -0.36 -15.47 14.35
CA THR A 165 0.02 -16.40 13.29
C THR A 165 -1.03 -16.40 12.19
N MET A 166 -0.67 -16.92 11.01
CA MET A 166 -1.61 -17.08 9.89
C MET A 166 -2.83 -17.92 10.28
N GLU A 167 -2.65 -18.88 11.19
CA GLU A 167 -3.67 -19.83 11.61
C GLU A 167 -4.65 -19.25 12.65
N ASN A 168 -4.30 -18.12 13.28
CA ASN A 168 -5.16 -17.42 14.23
C ASN A 168 -5.65 -16.04 13.75
N LEU A 169 -5.42 -15.72 12.48
CA LEU A 169 -6.05 -14.59 11.79
C LEU A 169 -7.40 -15.01 11.23
N VAL A 170 -8.42 -14.19 11.50
CA VAL A 170 -9.77 -14.36 10.93
C VAL A 170 -10.13 -13.08 10.18
N VAL A 171 -10.51 -13.20 8.90
CA VAL A 171 -11.09 -12.09 8.15
C VAL A 171 -12.46 -11.77 8.74
N PHE A 172 -12.63 -10.55 9.25
CA PHE A 172 -13.88 -10.12 9.89
C PHE A 172 -14.65 -9.08 9.08
N THR A 173 -13.99 -8.42 8.12
CA THR A 173 -14.63 -7.52 7.17
C THR A 173 -13.87 -7.49 5.85
N VAL A 174 -14.60 -7.24 4.79
CA VAL A 174 -14.11 -7.14 3.42
C VAL A 174 -14.70 -5.91 2.77
N LEU A 175 -13.96 -5.36 1.81
CA LEU A 175 -14.45 -4.34 0.90
C LEU A 175 -14.14 -4.83 -0.52
N GLU A 176 -15.17 -5.29 -1.24
CA GLU A 176 -15.04 -5.99 -2.53
C GLU A 176 -14.41 -5.13 -3.62
N GLN A 177 -14.67 -3.83 -3.58
CA GLN A 177 -14.02 -2.81 -4.39
C GLN A 177 -13.32 -1.91 -3.39
N TYR A 178 -12.03 -2.14 -3.13
CA TYR A 178 -11.31 -1.17 -2.32
C TYR A 178 -11.44 0.17 -3.04
N VAL A 179 -11.94 1.16 -2.33
CA VAL A 179 -12.34 2.40 -3.00
C VAL A 179 -11.07 3.00 -3.58
N LEU A 180 -11.04 3.15 -4.91
CA LEU A 180 -9.92 3.83 -5.56
C LEU A 180 -9.85 5.30 -5.12
N ARG A 181 -10.94 5.82 -4.57
CA ARG A 181 -11.10 7.19 -4.07
C ARG A 181 -11.55 7.20 -2.61
N ARG A 182 -11.28 8.25 -1.86
CA ARG A 182 -11.83 8.47 -0.52
C ARG A 182 -13.28 8.92 -0.68
N ASP A 183 -14.21 8.24 -0.03
CA ASP A 183 -15.58 8.75 0.08
C ASP A 183 -15.60 9.94 1.07
N GLU A 184 -16.39 10.97 0.77
CA GLU A 184 -16.60 12.15 1.63
C GLU A 184 -17.23 11.80 3.00
#